data_AF-A0A9W6UGP7-F1
#
_entry.id   AF-A0A9W6UGP7-F1
#
_cell.length_a   1.000
_cell.length_b   1.000
_cell.length_c   1.000
_cell.angle_alpha   90.00
_cell.angle_beta   90.00
_cell.angle_gamma   90.00
#
_symmetry.space_group_name_H-M   'P 1'
#
loop_
_entity.id
_entity.type
_entity.pdbx_description
1 polymer ?
#
loop_
_entity_poly.entity_id
_entity_poly.type
_entity_poly.pdbx_seq_one_letter_code
_entity_poly.pdbx_strand_id
1 'polypeptide(L)'
;MVPESVMPKYEFLMGNVIDARYIKDSMSANRLVGVPYTDEMMENAVADFAAQASPDADTEGLLARYPKAQTRNFDGQPQLTEMDALIAYLQMLGTLVDFSTFQPDPAR
;
A
#
# COMPACT_ATOMS: atom_id res chain seq x y z
N MET A 1 17.79 9.79 8.64
CA MET A 1 17.22 10.63 9.72
C MET A 1 17.63 12.07 9.46
N VAL A 2 16.72 13.03 9.60
CA VAL A 2 17.02 14.46 9.47
C VAL A 2 17.06 15.06 10.87
N PRO A 3 18.23 15.50 11.38
CA PRO A 3 18.39 15.98 12.76
C PRO A 3 17.45 17.14 13.14
N GLU A 4 17.06 17.95 12.16
CA GLU A 4 16.21 19.13 12.32
C GLU A 4 14.71 18.83 12.13
N SER A 5 14.33 17.56 11.97
CA SER A 5 12.93 17.19 11.75
C SER A 5 12.05 17.52 12.97
N VAL A 6 10.93 18.20 12.71
CA VAL A 6 9.86 18.43 13.70
C VAL A 6 8.76 17.36 13.64
N MET A 7 8.88 16.39 12.72
CA MET A 7 7.90 15.30 12.63
C MET A 7 7.92 14.47 13.92
N PRO A 8 6.75 14.19 14.53
CA PRO A 8 6.68 13.30 15.68
C PRO A 8 7.26 11.93 15.38
N LYS A 9 7.71 11.24 16.43
CA LYS A 9 8.09 9.84 16.34
C LYS A 9 6.84 8.97 16.26
N TYR A 10 6.80 8.07 15.28
CA TYR A 10 5.73 7.10 15.09
C TYR A 10 6.19 5.66 15.38
N GLU A 11 7.06 5.48 16.38
CA GLU A 11 7.64 4.17 16.74
C GLU A 11 6.56 3.12 17.11
N PHE A 12 5.40 3.55 17.59
CA PHE A 12 4.28 2.66 17.94
C PHE A 12 3.75 1.84 16.75
N LEU A 13 3.89 2.33 15.52
CA LEU A 13 3.42 1.63 14.32
C LEU A 13 4.11 0.28 14.12
N MET A 14 5.37 0.14 14.58
CA MET A 14 6.10 -1.13 14.53
C MET A 14 5.57 -2.18 15.52
N GLY A 15 4.85 -1.75 16.57
CA GLY A 15 4.29 -2.64 17.59
C GLY A 15 2.83 -3.03 17.34
N ASN A 16 2.14 -2.29 16.48
CA ASN A 16 0.73 -2.52 16.18
C ASN A 16 0.58 -3.55 15.07
N VAL A 17 0.34 -4.80 15.46
CA VAL A 17 0.04 -5.90 14.52
C VAL A 17 -1.36 -5.69 13.95
N ILE A 18 -1.50 -5.82 12.64
CA ILE A 18 -2.79 -5.71 11.95
C ILE A 18 -3.16 -7.02 11.26
N ASP A 19 -4.45 -7.21 11.08
CA ASP A 19 -5.03 -8.33 10.33
C ASP A 19 -5.94 -7.80 9.21
N ALA A 20 -6.36 -8.68 8.31
CA ALA A 20 -7.20 -8.33 7.18
C ALA A 20 -8.70 -8.23 7.54
N ARG A 21 -9.08 -8.14 8.82
CA ARG A 21 -10.47 -8.31 9.28
C ARG A 21 -11.47 -7.41 8.57
N TYR A 22 -11.11 -6.17 8.28
CA TYR A 22 -12.00 -5.18 7.68
C TYR A 22 -11.62 -4.77 6.24
N ILE A 23 -10.65 -5.45 5.60
CA ILE A 23 -10.19 -5.02 4.27
C ILE A 23 -11.29 -5.16 3.23
N LYS A 24 -12.05 -6.26 3.29
CA LYS A 24 -13.15 -6.53 2.36
C LYS A 24 -14.30 -5.54 2.55
N ASP A 25 -14.62 -5.18 3.79
CA ASP A 25 -15.65 -4.19 4.09
C ASP A 25 -15.24 -2.80 3.60
N SER A 26 -13.99 -2.41 3.83
CA SER A 26 -13.42 -1.14 3.35
C SER A 26 -13.42 -1.06 1.83
N MET A 27 -12.99 -2.12 1.14
CA MET A 27 -13.03 -2.18 -0.33
C MET A 27 -14.46 -2.17 -0.86
N SER A 28 -15.41 -2.82 -0.19
CA SER A 28 -16.83 -2.81 -0.57
C SER A 28 -17.43 -1.40 -0.45
N ALA A 29 -17.14 -0.70 0.64
CA ALA A 29 -17.56 0.68 0.83
C ALA A 29 -16.94 1.61 -0.22
N ASN A 30 -15.65 1.45 -0.51
CA ASN A 30 -14.96 2.20 -1.56
C ASN A 30 -15.56 1.91 -2.96
N ARG A 31 -15.92 0.65 -3.24
CA ARG A 31 -16.59 0.26 -4.48
C ARG A 31 -17.97 0.91 -4.60
N LEU A 32 -18.72 0.99 -3.50
CA LEU A 32 -20.02 1.68 -3.45
C LEU A 32 -19.90 3.16 -3.85
N VAL A 33 -18.83 3.83 -3.44
CA VAL A 33 -18.58 5.25 -3.78
C VAL A 33 -17.84 5.46 -5.11
N GLY A 34 -17.64 4.38 -5.90
CA GLY A 34 -17.17 4.47 -7.28
C GLY A 34 -15.70 4.09 -7.50
N VAL A 35 -14.97 3.61 -6.49
CA VAL A 35 -13.63 3.03 -6.71
C VAL A 35 -13.79 1.72 -7.50
N PRO A 36 -13.11 1.54 -8.65
CA PRO A 36 -13.40 0.45 -9.57
C PRO A 36 -12.76 -0.89 -9.16
N TYR A 37 -13.07 -1.39 -7.96
CA TYR A 37 -12.67 -2.74 -7.55
C TYR A 37 -13.45 -3.80 -8.34
N THR A 38 -12.73 -4.71 -8.99
CA THR A 38 -13.32 -5.86 -9.69
C THR A 38 -13.73 -6.95 -8.71
N ASP A 39 -14.58 -7.90 -9.14
CA ASP A 39 -14.97 -9.03 -8.29
C ASP A 39 -13.76 -9.87 -7.89
N GLU A 40 -12.82 -10.07 -8.81
CA GLU A 40 -11.56 -10.78 -8.54
C GLU A 40 -10.72 -10.08 -7.45
N MET A 41 -10.64 -8.74 -7.46
CA MET A 41 -9.98 -7.98 -6.39
C MET A 41 -10.69 -8.15 -5.05
N MET A 42 -12.02 -8.18 -5.04
CA MET A 42 -12.81 -8.37 -3.82
C MET A 42 -12.68 -9.78 -3.24
N GLU A 43 -12.55 -10.79 -4.10
CA GLU A 43 -12.36 -12.18 -3.72
C GLU A 43 -10.97 -12.42 -3.13
N ASN A 44 -9.94 -11.77 -3.68
CA ASN A 44 -8.55 -11.93 -3.26
C ASN A 44 -8.09 -10.92 -2.19
N ALA A 45 -8.94 -9.98 -1.77
CA ALA A 45 -8.59 -8.86 -0.88
C ALA A 45 -7.75 -9.26 0.35
N VAL A 46 -8.12 -10.34 1.03
CA VAL A 46 -7.40 -10.82 2.23
C VAL A 46 -6.05 -11.43 1.88
N ALA A 47 -5.98 -12.19 0.79
CA ALA A 47 -4.74 -12.79 0.31
C ALA A 47 -3.77 -11.70 -0.17
N ASP A 48 -4.26 -10.74 -0.94
CA ASP A 48 -3.51 -9.60 -1.45
C ASP A 48 -2.96 -8.72 -0.32
N PHE A 49 -3.77 -8.45 0.69
CA PHE A 49 -3.37 -7.73 1.90
C PHE A 49 -2.16 -8.39 2.58
N ALA A 50 -2.21 -9.71 2.77
CA ALA A 50 -1.13 -10.44 3.45
C ALA A 50 0.11 -10.60 2.54
N ALA A 51 -0.09 -10.88 1.26
CA ALA A 51 0.99 -11.12 0.31
C ALA A 51 1.84 -9.86 0.07
N GLN A 52 1.23 -8.67 0.09
CA GLN A 52 1.95 -7.43 -0.21
C GLN A 52 3.14 -7.16 0.74
N ALA A 53 3.00 -7.49 2.03
CA ALA A 53 4.04 -7.27 3.04
C ALA A 53 4.89 -8.52 3.32
N SER A 54 4.64 -9.63 2.64
CA SER A 54 5.31 -10.91 2.91
C SER A 54 6.43 -11.19 1.90
N PRO A 55 7.70 -11.37 2.34
CA PRO A 55 8.82 -11.65 1.44
C PRO A 55 8.70 -12.95 0.65
N ASP A 56 8.08 -13.97 1.25
CA ASP A 56 8.03 -15.34 0.74
C ASP A 56 6.68 -15.68 0.07
N ALA A 57 5.76 -14.72 -0.01
CA ALA A 57 4.46 -14.93 -0.64
C ALA A 57 4.57 -15.00 -2.17
N ASP A 58 3.71 -15.80 -2.78
CA ASP A 58 3.44 -15.71 -4.21
C ASP A 58 2.64 -14.44 -4.49
N THR A 59 3.27 -13.48 -5.18
CA THR A 59 2.69 -12.18 -5.49
C THR A 59 2.25 -12.05 -6.95
N GLU A 60 2.31 -13.11 -7.76
CA GLU A 60 1.96 -13.06 -9.18
C GLU A 60 0.52 -12.58 -9.38
N GLY A 61 -0.43 -13.18 -8.65
CA GLY A 61 -1.84 -12.77 -8.70
C GLY A 61 -2.07 -11.34 -8.21
N LEU A 62 -1.40 -10.94 -7.12
CA LEU A 62 -1.45 -9.58 -6.59
C LEU A 62 -0.97 -8.57 -7.65
N LEU A 63 0.17 -8.83 -8.27
CA LEU A 63 0.76 -7.94 -9.27
C LEU A 63 -0.01 -7.93 -10.59
N ALA A 64 -0.69 -9.02 -10.96
CA ALA A 64 -1.62 -9.01 -12.09
C ALA A 64 -2.78 -8.03 -11.86
N ARG A 65 -3.35 -8.00 -10.64
CA ARG A 65 -4.42 -7.07 -10.26
C ARG A 65 -3.91 -5.64 -10.01
N TYR A 66 -2.72 -5.50 -9.43
CA TYR A 66 -2.12 -4.23 -9.05
C TYR A 66 -0.66 -4.12 -9.57
N PRO A 67 -0.44 -3.84 -10.86
CA PRO A 67 0.90 -3.93 -11.48
C PRO A 67 1.96 -2.97 -10.93
N LYS A 68 1.53 -1.89 -10.28
CA LYS A 68 2.44 -0.90 -9.66
C LYS A 68 2.61 -1.11 -8.15
N ALA A 69 1.95 -2.11 -7.57
CA ALA A 69 2.13 -2.43 -6.16
C ALA A 69 3.58 -2.82 -5.89
N GLN A 70 4.12 -2.31 -4.79
CA GLN A 70 5.41 -2.77 -4.27
C GLN A 70 5.14 -3.90 -3.28
N THR A 71 5.95 -4.96 -3.33
CA THR A 71 5.84 -6.14 -2.46
C THR A 71 7.16 -6.44 -1.79
N ARG A 72 7.20 -6.38 -0.46
CA ARG A 72 8.36 -6.72 0.38
C ARG A 72 7.97 -6.60 1.85
N ASN A 73 8.82 -7.11 2.74
CA ASN A 73 8.79 -6.68 4.13
C ASN A 73 9.32 -5.24 4.21
N PHE A 74 8.49 -4.31 4.66
CA PHE A 74 8.81 -2.88 4.64
C PHE A 74 9.45 -2.39 5.93
N ASP A 75 9.10 -2.99 7.06
CA ASP A 75 9.56 -2.56 8.39
C ASP A 75 10.61 -3.47 9.04
N GLY A 76 10.88 -4.64 8.43
CA GLY A 76 11.83 -5.64 8.88
C GLY A 76 11.31 -6.60 9.95
N GLN A 77 10.03 -6.53 10.31
CA GLN A 77 9.40 -7.38 11.33
C GLN A 77 8.87 -8.69 10.71
N PRO A 78 8.80 -9.80 11.47
CA PRO A 78 8.22 -11.04 10.95
C PRO A 78 6.68 -10.98 10.87
N GLN A 79 6.04 -10.16 11.70
CA GLN A 79 4.61 -9.89 11.66
C GLN A 79 4.28 -8.73 10.70
N LEU A 80 3.06 -8.72 10.17
CA LEU A 80 2.53 -7.60 9.39
C LEU A 80 2.03 -6.50 10.35
N THR A 81 2.59 -5.30 10.24
CA THR A 81 2.28 -4.18 11.16
C THR A 81 1.64 -2.98 10.48
N GLU A 82 1.17 -2.00 11.27
CA GLU A 82 0.76 -0.69 10.75
C GLU A 82 1.89 0.04 10.01
N MET A 83 3.16 -0.22 10.37
CA MET A 83 4.30 0.38 9.68
C MET A 83 4.41 -0.15 8.24
N ASP A 84 4.20 -1.46 8.02
CA ASP A 84 4.17 -2.02 6.66
C ASP A 84 3.09 -1.36 5.81
N ALA A 85 1.87 -1.26 6.34
CA ALA A 85 0.75 -0.64 5.64
C ALA A 85 1.02 0.83 5.28
N LEU A 86 1.61 1.59 6.21
CA LEU A 86 1.94 2.99 5.96
C LEU A 86 3.02 3.14 4.89
N ILE A 87 4.09 2.36 4.95
CA ILE A 87 5.16 2.42 3.94
C ILE A 87 4.62 1.97 2.58
N ALA A 88 3.83 0.91 2.51
CA ALA A 88 3.20 0.44 1.28
C ALA A 88 2.34 1.55 0.62
N TYR A 89 1.55 2.27 1.43
CA TYR A 89 0.79 3.42 0.96
C TYR A 89 1.69 4.54 0.41
N LEU A 90 2.75 4.91 1.16
CA LEU A 90 3.67 5.96 0.75
C LEU A 90 4.42 5.63 -0.56
N GLN A 91 4.75 4.35 -0.80
CA GLN A 91 5.41 3.92 -2.04
C GLN A 91 4.50 4.02 -3.28
N MET A 92 3.18 4.07 -3.10
CA MET A 92 2.22 4.22 -4.22
C MET A 92 2.03 5.69 -4.62
N LEU A 93 2.26 6.63 -3.71
CA LEU A 93 2.00 8.05 -3.95
C LEU A 93 2.82 8.59 -5.13
N GLY A 94 2.12 9.22 -6.08
CA GLY A 94 2.73 9.82 -7.28
C GLY A 94 3.10 8.83 -8.40
N THR A 95 3.02 7.52 -8.18
CA THR A 95 3.42 6.52 -9.18
C THR A 95 2.41 6.34 -10.32
N LEU A 96 1.17 6.79 -10.12
CA LEU A 96 0.09 6.65 -11.10
C LEU A 96 0.00 7.80 -12.10
N VAL A 97 0.76 8.88 -11.89
CA VAL A 97 0.80 10.03 -12.81
C VAL A 97 1.57 9.66 -14.08
N ASP A 98 1.01 10.00 -15.24
CA ASP A 98 1.70 9.93 -16.53
C ASP A 98 2.39 11.26 -16.84
N PHE A 99 3.70 11.31 -16.57
CA PHE A 99 4.51 12.50 -16.79
C PHE A 99 4.87 12.76 -18.27
N SER A 100 4.51 11.88 -19.21
CA SER A 100 4.79 12.09 -20.65
C SER A 100 4.01 13.27 -21.25
N THR A 101 2.95 13.71 -20.58
CA THR A 101 2.09 14.82 -20.99
C THR A 101 2.41 16.15 -20.30
N PHE A 102 3.37 16.16 -19.37
CA PHE A 102 3.74 17.34 -18.62
C PHE A 102 4.87 18.12 -19.33
N GLN A 103 4.59 19.34 -19.78
CA GLN A 103 5.62 20.31 -20.13
C GLN A 103 5.93 21.18 -18.90
N PRO A 104 7.09 21.03 -18.26
CA PRO A 104 7.50 21.94 -17.19
C PRO A 104 7.68 23.35 -17.78
N ASP A 105 7.02 24.34 -17.18
CA ASP A 105 7.29 25.76 -17.47
C ASP A 105 8.65 26.11 -16.84
N PRO A 106 9.70 26.38 -17.66
CA PRO A 106 11.03 26.68 -17.14
C PRO A 106 11.11 28.04 -16.42
N ALA A 107 10.05 28.85 -16.42
CA ALA A 107 10.02 30.18 -15.82
C ALA A 107 9.38 30.23 -14.42
N ARG A 108 8.98 29.09 -13.82
CA ARG A 108 8.35 29.05 -12.49
C ARG A 108 9.02 28.09 -11.52
#